data_AF-A0A316SMU3-F1
#
_entry.id   AF-A0A316SMU3-F1
#
_cell.length_a   1.000
_cell.length_b   1.000
_cell.length_c   1.000
_cell.angle_alpha   90.00
_cell.angle_beta   90.00
_cell.angle_gamma   90.00
#
_symmetry.space_group_name_H-M   'P 1'
#
loop_
_entity.id
_entity.type
_entity.pdbx_description
1 polymer ?
#
loop_
_entity_poly.entity_id
_entity_poly.type
_entity_poly.pdbx_seq_one_letter_code
_entity_poly.pdbx_strand_id
1 'polypeptide(L)'
;MKPAKCTQCGDSIIVDETKGTGICPSCGTVFATETVAEDGGGKVVRSKGRTAALTLAKLAILSAISYILYMFVKFPLPMLFPSFLDLQISDLPALIGGFAMGPWYGCIIIVVKCLLKMPFTGTACVGELGDIVMGIAFVLPASFIYKYHKTRKGALLSLAVGVLSSTAAAMLVNRFVLIPFYLQAMFDGQWEPLLNMVSTLYPDATSANFYNYYIFLGVLPFNLLRCLICATVTFFTYKSTSKLLHY
;
A
#
# COMPACT_ATOMS: atom_id res chain seq x y z
N MET A 1 13.15 2.46 -37.77
CA MET A 1 12.44 1.85 -36.60
C MET A 1 13.45 1.15 -35.73
N LYS A 2 13.59 1.54 -34.45
CA LYS A 2 14.62 1.04 -33.52
C LYS A 2 13.96 0.44 -32.27
N PRO A 3 14.43 -0.73 -31.78
CA PRO A 3 13.92 -1.29 -30.54
C PRO A 3 14.43 -0.48 -29.34
N ALA A 4 13.53 -0.09 -28.45
CA ALA A 4 13.84 0.58 -27.19
C ALA A 4 12.99 0.00 -26.05
N LYS A 5 13.35 0.28 -24.80
CA LYS A 5 12.50 0.00 -23.63
C LYS A 5 11.84 1.27 -23.14
N CYS A 6 10.53 1.21 -22.93
CA CYS A 6 9.82 2.28 -22.27
C CYS A 6 10.35 2.46 -20.85
N THR A 7 10.86 3.64 -20.52
CA THR A 7 11.37 3.95 -19.17
C THR A 7 10.26 3.92 -18.10
N GLN A 8 9.00 4.06 -18.51
CA GLN A 8 7.85 4.04 -17.61
C GLN A 8 7.35 2.64 -17.30
N CYS A 9 7.01 1.84 -18.30
CA CYS A 9 6.46 0.49 -18.10
C CYS A 9 7.45 -0.65 -18.36
N GLY A 10 8.69 -0.36 -18.75
CA GLY A 10 9.69 -1.39 -19.06
C GLY A 10 9.42 -2.22 -20.32
N ASP A 11 8.28 -2.04 -20.98
CA ASP A 11 7.93 -2.80 -22.18
C ASP A 11 8.79 -2.40 -23.37
N SER A 12 9.09 -3.39 -24.21
CA SER A 12 9.77 -3.20 -25.48
C SER A 12 8.85 -2.42 -26.43
N ILE A 13 9.34 -1.31 -26.95
CA ILE A 13 8.66 -0.46 -27.91
C ILE A 13 9.51 -0.34 -29.18
N ILE A 14 8.84 -0.17 -30.32
CA ILE A 14 9.52 0.18 -31.57
C ILE A 14 9.37 1.68 -31.75
N VAL A 15 10.50 2.38 -31.79
CA VAL A 15 10.56 3.82 -31.96
C VAL A 15 10.76 4.13 -33.44
N ASP A 16 9.87 4.96 -33.98
CA ASP A 16 10.02 5.53 -35.31
C ASP A 16 10.82 6.83 -35.21
N GLU A 17 12.13 6.76 -35.48
CA GLU A 17 13.03 7.91 -35.38
C GLU A 17 12.73 9.01 -36.41
N THR A 18 11.93 8.71 -37.45
CA THR A 18 11.48 9.73 -38.42
C THR A 18 10.42 10.67 -37.83
N LYS A 19 9.76 10.26 -36.74
CA LYS A 19 8.79 11.07 -36.02
C LYS A 19 9.47 11.71 -34.82
N GLY A 20 9.21 12.99 -34.59
CA GLY A 20 9.80 13.71 -33.46
C GLY A 20 9.29 13.27 -32.08
N THR A 21 8.10 12.67 -32.03
CA THR A 21 7.50 12.13 -30.80
C THR A 21 6.79 10.81 -31.08
N GLY A 22 6.65 9.99 -30.05
CA GLY A 22 5.92 8.73 -30.11
C GLY A 22 5.19 8.46 -28.80
N ILE A 23 4.26 7.50 -28.84
CA ILE A 23 3.46 7.08 -27.68
C ILE A 23 3.73 5.60 -27.43
N CYS A 24 4.05 5.24 -26.20
CA CYS A 24 4.20 3.83 -25.83
C CYS A 24 2.84 3.13 -25.92
N PRO A 25 2.67 2.08 -26.74
CA PRO A 25 1.36 1.42 -26.91
C PRO A 25 0.85 0.73 -25.64
N SER A 26 1.75 0.32 -24.73
CA SER A 26 1.35 -0.37 -23.49
C SER A 26 0.92 0.55 -22.36
N CYS A 27 1.55 1.72 -22.24
CA CYS A 27 1.29 2.64 -21.12
C CYS A 27 0.89 4.06 -21.54
N GLY A 28 0.84 4.38 -22.82
CA GLY A 28 0.43 5.71 -23.31
C GLY A 28 1.41 6.83 -23.00
N THR A 29 2.60 6.54 -22.47
CA THR A 29 3.63 7.57 -22.23
C THR A 29 4.11 8.15 -23.55
N VAL A 30 4.07 9.47 -23.66
CA VAL A 30 4.69 10.23 -24.77
C VAL A 30 6.19 10.29 -24.53
N PHE A 31 6.98 10.00 -25.57
CA PHE A 31 8.42 10.15 -25.58
C PHE A 31 8.85 10.99 -26.78
N ALA A 32 9.94 11.73 -26.62
CA ALA A 32 10.61 12.43 -27.72
C ALA A 32 11.71 11.53 -28.29
N THR A 33 11.93 11.60 -29.60
CA THR A 33 13.04 10.92 -30.27
C THR A 33 14.30 11.78 -30.24
N GLU A 34 15.46 11.17 -30.48
CA GLU A 34 16.76 11.86 -30.45
C GLU A 34 16.81 13.06 -31.42
N THR A 35 16.12 12.98 -32.55
CA THR A 35 16.01 14.07 -33.54
C THR A 35 15.38 15.35 -32.97
N VAL A 36 14.37 15.25 -32.09
CA VAL A 36 13.78 16.42 -31.40
C VAL A 36 14.67 16.93 -30.26
N ALA A 37 15.47 16.06 -29.65
CA ALA A 37 16.42 16.48 -28.62
C ALA A 37 17.59 17.29 -29.22
N GLU A 38 17.96 17.00 -30.47
CA GLU A 38 19.04 17.68 -31.21
C GLU A 38 18.58 19.00 -31.84
N ASP A 39 17.43 19.05 -32.52
CA ASP A 39 16.91 20.27 -33.17
C ASP A 39 16.52 21.39 -32.18
N GLY A 40 16.28 21.04 -30.91
CA GLY A 40 15.87 21.97 -29.86
C GLY A 40 17.00 22.79 -29.22
N GLY A 41 18.28 22.51 -29.50
CA GLY A 41 19.44 23.31 -29.05
C GLY A 41 19.62 23.54 -27.53
N GLY A 42 18.71 23.05 -26.69
CA GLY A 42 18.68 23.32 -25.26
C GLY A 42 18.49 22.03 -24.49
N LYS A 43 19.44 21.72 -23.59
CA LYS A 43 19.19 20.77 -22.51
C LYS A 43 17.90 21.22 -21.82
N VAL A 44 16.82 20.43 -21.90
CA VAL A 44 15.62 20.65 -21.10
C VAL A 44 15.99 20.35 -19.64
N VAL A 45 16.62 21.32 -18.98
CA VAL A 45 16.96 21.24 -17.56
C VAL A 45 15.65 21.50 -16.80
N ARG A 46 14.91 20.42 -16.49
CA ARG A 46 13.80 20.51 -15.53
C ARG A 46 14.35 21.09 -14.23
N SER A 47 13.83 22.26 -13.81
CA SER A 47 14.18 22.86 -12.51
C SER A 47 13.91 21.86 -11.39
N LYS A 48 14.93 21.57 -10.57
CA LYS A 48 14.83 20.66 -9.41
C LYS A 48 13.66 21.05 -8.49
N GLY A 49 13.40 22.35 -8.34
CA GLY A 49 12.30 22.88 -7.51
C GLY A 49 10.90 22.52 -8.02
N ARG A 50 10.68 22.57 -9.34
CA ARG A 50 9.38 22.20 -9.94
C ARG A 50 9.08 20.71 -9.75
N THR A 51 10.09 19.85 -9.89
CA THR A 51 9.92 18.40 -9.68
C THR A 51 9.64 18.07 -8.21
N ALA A 52 10.33 18.72 -7.26
CA ALA A 52 10.08 18.53 -5.83
C ALA A 52 8.66 18.95 -5.42
N ALA A 53 8.19 20.11 -5.89
CA ALA A 53 6.84 20.60 -5.61
C ALA A 53 5.75 19.64 -6.13
N LEU A 54 5.90 19.10 -7.34
CA LEU A 54 4.96 18.13 -7.90
C LEU A 54 4.95 16.81 -7.14
N THR A 55 6.11 16.31 -6.73
CA THR A 55 6.23 15.10 -5.88
C THR A 55 5.51 15.31 -4.55
N LEU A 56 5.70 16.46 -3.92
CA LEU A 56 5.03 16.79 -2.66
C LEU A 56 3.51 16.87 -2.84
N ALA A 57 3.04 17.52 -3.90
CA ALA A 57 1.61 17.60 -4.21
C ALA A 57 0.99 16.21 -4.41
N LYS A 58 1.67 15.32 -5.15
CA LYS A 58 1.23 13.93 -5.36
C LYS A 58 1.17 13.15 -4.04
N LEU A 59 2.19 13.27 -3.19
CA LEU A 59 2.19 12.67 -1.85
C LEU A 59 1.02 13.17 -1.00
N ALA A 60 0.78 14.48 -0.98
CA ALA A 60 -0.29 15.09 -0.20
C ALA A 60 -1.67 14.59 -0.65
N ILE A 61 -1.93 14.56 -1.97
CA ILE A 61 -3.20 14.08 -2.53
C ILE A 61 -3.40 12.60 -2.24
N LEU A 62 -2.38 11.75 -2.48
CA LEU A 62 -2.49 10.31 -2.22
C LEU A 62 -2.68 10.01 -0.73
N SER A 63 -2.01 10.75 0.16
CA SER A 63 -2.18 10.61 1.60
C SER A 63 -3.57 11.06 2.06
N ALA A 64 -4.09 12.15 1.50
CA ALA A 64 -5.45 12.62 1.80
C ALA A 64 -6.51 11.61 1.35
N ILE A 65 -6.40 11.06 0.14
CA ILE A 65 -7.30 10.00 -0.35
C ILE A 65 -7.20 8.77 0.55
N SER A 66 -5.97 8.36 0.91
CA SER A 66 -5.73 7.21 1.78
C SER A 66 -6.34 7.39 3.16
N TYR A 67 -6.25 8.59 3.73
CA TYR A 67 -6.89 8.95 5.00
C TYR A 67 -8.43 8.94 4.89
N ILE A 68 -9.00 9.51 3.82
CA ILE A 68 -10.46 9.49 3.59
C ILE A 68 -10.96 8.04 3.49
N LEU A 69 -10.26 7.19 2.75
CA LEU A 69 -10.58 5.76 2.67
C LEU A 69 -10.48 5.08 4.04
N TYR A 70 -9.49 5.44 4.85
CA TYR A 70 -9.37 4.92 6.22
C TYR A 70 -10.59 5.32 7.05
N MET A 71 -10.95 6.60 7.08
CA MET A 71 -12.00 7.11 7.96
C MET A 71 -13.40 6.68 7.56
N PHE A 72 -13.70 6.69 6.27
CA PHE A 72 -15.08 6.57 5.77
C PHE A 72 -15.38 5.25 5.06
N VAL A 73 -14.35 4.51 4.64
CA VAL A 73 -14.50 3.27 3.87
C VAL A 73 -13.90 2.10 4.65
N LYS A 74 -14.44 1.92 5.86
CA LYS A 74 -14.15 0.80 6.74
C LYS A 74 -15.40 -0.05 6.96
N PHE A 75 -15.25 -1.36 6.88
CA PHE A 75 -16.34 -2.32 6.96
C PHE A 75 -16.09 -3.26 8.15
N PRO A 76 -16.83 -3.11 9.26
CA PRO A 76 -16.73 -4.04 10.37
C PRO A 76 -17.34 -5.39 9.97
N LEU A 77 -16.68 -6.48 10.34
CA LEU A 77 -17.13 -7.86 10.09
C LEU A 77 -17.27 -8.65 11.40
N PRO A 78 -18.10 -8.19 12.36
CA PRO A 78 -18.11 -8.67 13.74
C PRO A 78 -18.57 -10.13 13.92
N MET A 79 -19.20 -10.72 12.89
CA MET A 79 -19.62 -12.13 12.89
C MET A 79 -18.54 -13.09 12.38
N LEU A 80 -17.52 -12.57 11.68
CA LEU A 80 -16.44 -13.36 11.08
C LEU A 80 -15.10 -13.12 11.77
N PHE A 81 -14.87 -11.90 12.24
CA PHE A 81 -13.62 -11.47 12.85
C PHE A 81 -13.87 -10.63 14.11
N PRO A 82 -12.91 -10.57 15.04
CA PRO A 82 -13.04 -9.71 16.21
C PRO A 82 -13.35 -8.26 15.82
N SER A 83 -14.19 -7.59 16.63
CA SER A 83 -14.74 -6.26 16.32
C SER A 83 -13.71 -5.14 16.16
N PHE A 84 -12.48 -5.35 16.64
CA PHE A 84 -11.35 -4.43 16.49
C PHE A 84 -10.55 -4.62 15.19
N LEU A 85 -10.94 -5.57 14.32
CA LEU A 85 -10.37 -5.77 12.99
C LEU A 85 -11.35 -5.22 11.93
N ASP A 86 -11.14 -3.95 11.54
CA ASP A 86 -11.94 -3.28 10.53
C ASP A 86 -11.37 -3.49 9.12
N LEU A 87 -12.17 -4.03 8.19
CA LEU A 87 -11.74 -4.20 6.80
C LEU A 87 -11.68 -2.83 6.11
N GLN A 88 -10.52 -2.48 5.55
CA GLN A 88 -10.33 -1.21 4.85
C GLN A 88 -9.44 -1.37 3.62
N ILE A 89 -9.63 -0.50 2.63
CA ILE A 89 -8.85 -0.45 1.38
C ILE A 89 -7.86 0.72 1.35
N SER A 90 -7.57 1.31 2.52
CA SER A 90 -6.77 2.53 2.65
C SER A 90 -5.30 2.37 2.23
N ASP A 91 -4.79 1.15 2.08
CA ASP A 91 -3.43 0.87 1.58
C ASP A 91 -3.30 1.08 0.05
N LEU A 92 -4.41 1.14 -0.68
CA LEU A 92 -4.45 1.26 -2.14
C LEU A 92 -3.69 2.49 -2.67
N PRO A 93 -3.91 3.73 -2.17
CA PRO A 93 -3.17 4.90 -2.67
C PRO A 93 -1.67 4.81 -2.38
N ALA A 94 -1.28 4.16 -1.28
CA ALA A 94 0.12 3.95 -0.94
C ALA A 94 0.80 2.97 -1.88
N LEU A 95 0.13 1.88 -2.29
CA LEU A 95 0.63 0.97 -3.32
C LEU A 95 0.77 1.66 -4.67
N ILE A 96 -0.23 2.46 -5.08
CA ILE A 96 -0.18 3.23 -6.32
C ILE A 96 1.00 4.22 -6.28
N GLY A 97 1.15 4.97 -5.17
CA GLY A 97 2.27 5.89 -4.97
C GLY A 97 3.62 5.17 -4.96
N GLY A 98 3.69 3.99 -4.34
CA GLY A 98 4.88 3.15 -4.31
C GLY A 98 5.29 2.63 -5.70
N PHE A 99 4.32 2.22 -6.52
CA PHE A 99 4.55 1.72 -7.88
C PHE A 99 4.92 2.84 -8.85
N ALA A 100 4.36 4.03 -8.69
CA ALA A 100 4.61 5.18 -9.55
C ALA A 100 5.87 5.95 -9.14
N MET A 101 5.99 6.35 -7.88
CA MET A 101 7.03 7.28 -7.41
C MET A 101 8.21 6.54 -6.77
N GLY A 102 7.98 5.34 -6.25
CA GLY A 102 9.00 4.47 -5.64
C GLY A 102 8.65 4.06 -4.21
N PRO A 103 9.33 3.02 -3.68
CA PRO A 103 8.97 2.36 -2.43
C PRO A 103 8.83 3.28 -1.22
N TRP A 104 9.76 4.22 -1.04
CA TRP A 104 9.74 5.14 0.09
C TRP A 104 8.55 6.10 0.07
N TYR A 105 8.08 6.50 -1.10
CA TYR A 105 6.89 7.35 -1.22
C TYR A 105 5.63 6.60 -0.76
N GLY A 106 5.54 5.31 -1.08
CA GLY A 106 4.47 4.44 -0.57
C GLY A 106 4.49 4.36 0.97
N CYS A 107 5.66 4.18 1.57
CA CYS A 107 5.79 4.17 3.03
C CYS A 107 5.39 5.50 3.68
N ILE A 108 5.79 6.63 3.08
CA ILE A 108 5.40 7.96 3.57
C ILE A 108 3.87 8.11 3.58
N ILE A 109 3.18 7.66 2.52
CA ILE A 109 1.71 7.71 2.46
C ILE A 109 1.07 6.90 3.59
N ILE A 110 1.60 5.71 3.89
CA ILE A 110 1.13 4.88 5.03
C ILE A 110 1.34 5.58 6.37
N VAL A 111 2.50 6.20 6.58
CA VAL A 111 2.77 6.90 7.83
C VAL A 111 1.84 8.10 7.96
N VAL A 112 1.72 8.93 6.92
CA VAL A 112 0.89 10.15 6.96
C VAL A 112 -0.59 9.82 7.16
N LYS A 113 -1.16 8.83 6.46
CA LYS A 113 -2.58 8.48 6.65
C LYS A 113 -2.86 8.05 8.09
N CYS A 114 -1.95 7.29 8.71
CA CYS A 114 -2.15 6.79 10.06
C CYS A 114 -1.95 7.90 11.09
N LEU A 115 -0.97 8.80 10.90
CA LEU A 115 -0.80 9.98 11.74
C LEU A 115 -2.04 10.88 11.73
N LEU A 116 -2.68 11.06 10.57
CA LEU A 116 -3.93 11.81 10.47
C LEU A 116 -5.10 11.13 11.19
N LYS A 117 -5.07 9.79 11.30
CA LYS A 117 -6.09 8.98 11.96
C LYS A 117 -5.94 8.90 13.47
N MET A 118 -4.71 8.98 13.99
CA MET A 118 -4.39 8.82 15.41
C MET A 118 -5.22 9.69 16.37
N PRO A 119 -5.49 10.99 16.10
CA PRO A 119 -6.32 11.81 16.97
C PRO A 119 -7.76 11.30 17.15
N PHE A 120 -8.21 10.40 16.27
CA PHE A 120 -9.55 9.81 16.27
C PHE A 120 -9.50 8.30 16.60
N THR A 121 -8.48 7.85 17.33
CA THR A 121 -8.34 6.45 17.72
C THR A 121 -9.35 6.05 18.80
N GLY A 122 -9.85 4.82 18.72
CA GLY A 122 -10.61 4.17 19.80
C GLY A 122 -9.81 3.10 20.55
N THR A 123 -8.52 2.91 20.20
CA THR A 123 -7.70 1.78 20.67
C THR A 123 -6.37 2.23 21.26
N ALA A 124 -6.30 3.45 21.82
CA ALA A 124 -5.05 4.04 22.33
C ALA A 124 -3.89 4.00 21.30
N CYS A 125 -4.20 4.27 20.02
CA CYS A 125 -3.27 4.22 18.89
C CYS A 125 -2.70 2.82 18.56
N VAL A 126 -3.11 1.74 19.25
CA VAL A 126 -2.58 0.39 18.97
C VAL A 126 -2.97 -0.07 17.57
N GLY A 127 -4.22 0.16 17.17
CA GLY A 127 -4.70 -0.18 15.83
C GLY A 127 -3.94 0.58 14.74
N GLU A 128 -3.77 1.89 14.91
CA GLU A 128 -3.04 2.74 13.97
C GLU A 128 -1.55 2.36 13.86
N LEU A 129 -0.90 1.99 14.97
CA LEU A 129 0.47 1.46 14.96
C LEU A 129 0.56 0.13 14.19
N GLY A 130 -0.39 -0.77 14.43
CA GLY A 130 -0.51 -2.01 13.68
C GLY A 130 -0.62 -1.75 12.18
N ASP A 131 -1.49 -0.82 11.78
CA ASP A 131 -1.69 -0.47 10.38
C ASP A 131 -0.47 0.19 9.73
N ILE A 132 0.34 0.93 10.47
CA ILE A 132 1.63 1.42 9.97
C ILE A 132 2.54 0.24 9.63
N VAL A 133 2.72 -0.69 10.57
CA VAL A 133 3.65 -1.82 10.39
C VAL A 133 3.18 -2.75 9.28
N MET A 134 1.91 -3.15 9.30
CA MET A 134 1.31 -4.01 8.27
C MET A 134 1.27 -3.30 6.91
N GLY A 135 0.91 -2.01 6.88
CA GLY A 135 0.90 -1.22 5.65
C GLY A 135 2.29 -1.06 5.02
N ILE A 136 3.34 -0.82 5.82
CA ILE A 136 4.72 -0.79 5.34
C ILE A 136 5.16 -2.18 4.87
N ALA A 137 4.87 -3.24 5.64
CA ALA A 137 5.17 -4.62 5.29
C ALA A 137 4.44 -5.07 4.01
N PHE A 138 3.33 -4.43 3.65
CA PHE A 138 2.65 -4.63 2.38
C PHE A 138 3.30 -3.84 1.25
N VAL A 139 3.39 -2.52 1.43
CA VAL A 139 3.74 -1.57 0.35
C VAL A 139 5.22 -1.61 0.00
N LEU A 140 6.11 -1.72 0.99
CA LEU A 140 7.55 -1.65 0.78
C LEU A 140 8.07 -2.78 -0.12
N PRO A 141 7.87 -4.07 0.21
CA PRO A 141 8.39 -5.16 -0.63
C PRO A 141 7.70 -5.20 -1.99
N ALA A 142 6.38 -4.94 -2.04
CA ALA A 142 5.65 -4.89 -3.31
C ALA A 142 6.25 -3.81 -4.23
N SER A 143 6.43 -2.60 -3.72
CA SER A 143 6.94 -1.48 -4.51
C SER A 143 8.41 -1.67 -4.89
N PHE A 144 9.20 -2.33 -4.04
CA PHE A 144 10.60 -2.64 -4.34
C PHE A 144 10.72 -3.65 -5.48
N ILE A 145 9.94 -4.74 -5.47
CA ILE A 145 9.93 -5.73 -6.55
C ILE A 145 9.42 -5.10 -7.85
N TYR A 146 8.32 -4.34 -7.78
CA TYR A 146 7.73 -3.72 -8.95
C TYR A 146 8.67 -2.70 -9.61
N LYS A 147 9.46 -1.96 -8.81
CA LYS A 147 10.46 -1.00 -9.30
C LYS A 147 11.43 -1.62 -10.30
N TYR A 148 11.84 -2.87 -10.09
CA TYR A 148 12.77 -3.58 -10.99
C TYR A 148 12.05 -4.43 -12.06
N HIS A 149 10.79 -4.79 -11.85
CA HIS A 149 10.00 -5.61 -12.77
C HIS A 149 8.66 -4.94 -13.14
N LYS A 150 8.70 -3.85 -13.91
CA LYS A 150 7.52 -3.01 -14.26
C LYS A 150 6.52 -3.63 -15.25
N THR A 151 6.33 -4.94 -15.24
CA THR A 151 5.39 -5.64 -16.13
C THR A 151 4.12 -6.04 -15.39
N ARG A 152 3.06 -6.47 -16.10
CA ARG A 152 1.86 -7.03 -15.45
C ARG A 152 2.18 -8.25 -14.58
N LYS A 153 3.05 -9.14 -15.06
CA LYS A 153 3.52 -10.30 -14.30
C LYS A 153 4.31 -9.87 -13.07
N GLY A 154 5.17 -8.86 -13.22
CA GLY A 154 5.90 -8.26 -12.12
C GLY A 154 4.98 -7.64 -11.07
N ALA A 155 3.92 -6.92 -11.47
CA ALA A 155 2.89 -6.40 -10.55
C ALA A 155 2.20 -7.52 -9.75
N LEU A 156 1.84 -8.62 -10.41
CA LEU A 156 1.22 -9.76 -9.73
C LEU A 156 2.17 -10.38 -8.68
N LEU A 157 3.42 -10.61 -9.04
CA LEU A 157 4.45 -11.11 -8.13
C LEU A 157 4.69 -10.15 -6.96
N SER A 158 4.79 -8.85 -7.25
CA SER A 158 4.99 -7.79 -6.27
C SER A 158 3.88 -7.78 -5.23
N LEU A 159 2.63 -7.83 -5.68
CA LEU A 159 1.46 -7.82 -4.82
C LEU A 159 1.36 -9.12 -4.01
N ALA A 160 1.64 -10.28 -4.60
CA ALA A 160 1.65 -11.55 -3.89
C ALA A 160 2.68 -11.56 -2.75
N VAL A 161 3.92 -11.10 -3.02
CA VAL A 161 4.94 -10.97 -1.98
C VAL A 161 4.54 -9.96 -0.91
N GLY A 162 3.94 -8.83 -1.30
CA GLY A 162 3.41 -7.84 -0.37
C GLY A 162 2.33 -8.41 0.55
N VAL A 163 1.37 -9.18 0.01
CA VAL A 163 0.31 -9.84 0.80
C VAL A 163 0.95 -10.78 1.82
N LEU A 164 1.85 -11.67 1.39
CA LEU A 164 2.49 -12.63 2.30
C LEU A 164 3.33 -11.92 3.39
N SER A 165 4.08 -10.89 3.01
CA SER A 165 4.88 -10.09 3.94
C SER A 165 4.01 -9.38 4.98
N SER A 166 2.92 -8.74 4.55
CA SER A 166 1.96 -8.10 5.45
C SER A 166 1.28 -9.09 6.39
N THR A 167 0.81 -10.24 5.87
CA THR A 167 0.19 -11.28 6.69
C THR A 167 1.16 -11.86 7.73
N ALA A 168 2.41 -12.13 7.33
CA ALA A 168 3.42 -12.62 8.26
C ALA A 168 3.73 -11.57 9.36
N ALA A 169 3.92 -10.31 8.97
CA ALA A 169 4.09 -9.21 9.91
C ALA A 169 2.89 -9.08 10.85
N ALA A 170 1.67 -9.17 10.32
CA ALA A 170 0.44 -9.10 11.11
C ALA A 170 0.41 -10.19 12.19
N MET A 171 0.71 -11.45 11.85
CA MET A 171 0.73 -12.54 12.83
C MET A 171 1.75 -12.31 13.95
N LEU A 172 2.97 -11.91 13.59
CA LEU A 172 4.06 -11.68 14.56
C LEU A 172 3.77 -10.46 15.43
N VAL A 173 3.44 -9.33 14.81
CA VAL A 173 3.25 -8.04 15.49
C VAL A 173 2.01 -8.08 16.37
N ASN A 174 0.93 -8.73 15.95
CA ASN A 174 -0.24 -8.92 16.82
C ASN A 174 0.09 -9.74 18.06
N ARG A 175 0.86 -10.83 17.90
CA ARG A 175 1.22 -11.71 19.03
C ARG A 175 2.17 -11.04 20.02
N PHE A 176 3.22 -10.39 19.53
CA PHE A 176 4.34 -9.95 20.36
C PHE A 176 4.26 -8.48 20.76
N VAL A 177 3.48 -7.65 20.05
CA VAL A 177 3.47 -6.20 20.25
C VAL A 177 2.05 -5.70 20.53
N LEU A 178 1.11 -5.89 19.60
CA LEU A 178 -0.19 -5.20 19.68
C LEU A 178 -1.06 -5.70 20.83
N ILE A 179 -1.25 -7.01 20.98
CA ILE A 179 -2.09 -7.54 22.06
C ILE A 179 -1.51 -7.25 23.44
N PRO A 180 -0.20 -7.51 23.73
CA PRO A 180 0.39 -7.14 25.00
C PRO A 180 0.30 -5.65 25.31
N PHE A 181 0.56 -4.79 24.31
CA PHE A 181 0.49 -3.34 24.49
C PHE A 181 -0.94 -2.86 24.71
N TYR A 182 -1.91 -3.39 23.97
CA TYR A 182 -3.33 -3.07 24.12
C TYR A 182 -3.84 -3.44 25.51
N LEU A 183 -3.53 -4.66 25.98
CA LEU A 183 -3.90 -5.11 27.32
C LEU A 183 -3.30 -4.21 28.40
N GLN A 184 -2.02 -3.85 28.28
CA GLN A 184 -1.36 -3.00 29.26
C GLN A 184 -1.91 -1.57 29.26
N ALA A 185 -2.16 -0.99 28.07
CA ALA A 185 -2.56 0.41 27.93
C ALA A 185 -4.04 0.66 28.23
N MET A 186 -4.91 -0.32 28.00
CA MET A 186 -6.36 -0.16 28.11
C MET A 186 -6.98 -0.88 29.31
N PHE A 187 -6.32 -1.93 29.82
CA PHE A 187 -6.90 -2.84 30.82
C PHE A 187 -5.92 -3.21 31.94
N ASP A 188 -4.81 -2.48 32.09
CA ASP A 188 -3.79 -2.75 33.11
C ASP A 188 -3.30 -4.22 33.13
N GLY A 189 -3.29 -4.87 31.95
CA GLY A 189 -2.87 -6.26 31.78
C GLY A 189 -3.97 -7.30 32.05
N GLN A 190 -5.21 -6.89 32.36
CA GLN A 190 -6.34 -7.79 32.58
C GLN A 190 -6.86 -8.39 31.27
N TRP A 191 -6.99 -9.71 31.23
CA TRP A 191 -7.41 -10.46 30.04
C TRP A 191 -8.92 -10.52 29.84
N GLU A 192 -9.71 -10.43 30.92
CA GLU A 192 -11.17 -10.60 30.88
C GLU A 192 -11.86 -9.65 29.89
N PRO A 193 -11.52 -8.34 29.82
CA PRO A 193 -12.12 -7.46 28.83
C PRO A 193 -11.86 -7.91 27.38
N LEU A 194 -10.64 -8.34 27.06
CA LEU A 194 -10.28 -8.82 25.73
C LEU A 194 -10.98 -10.14 25.39
N LEU A 195 -11.07 -11.08 26.35
CA LEU A 195 -11.77 -12.34 26.16
C LEU A 195 -13.27 -12.11 25.94
N ASN A 196 -13.87 -11.17 26.67
CA ASN A 196 -15.27 -10.79 26.49
C ASN A 196 -15.54 -10.23 25.09
N MET A 197 -14.60 -9.45 24.53
CA MET A 197 -14.73 -8.90 23.16
C MET A 197 -14.75 -9.98 22.07
N VAL A 198 -14.21 -11.17 22.34
CA VAL A 198 -14.14 -12.26 21.35
C VAL A 198 -15.02 -13.45 21.72
N SER A 199 -15.70 -13.42 22.87
CA SER A 199 -16.45 -14.55 23.44
C SER A 199 -17.55 -15.10 22.51
N THR A 200 -18.15 -14.25 21.67
CA THR A 200 -19.14 -14.65 20.67
C THR A 200 -18.55 -15.45 19.52
N LEU A 201 -17.27 -15.22 19.18
CA LEU A 201 -16.55 -15.91 18.11
C LEU A 201 -15.79 -17.12 18.63
N TYR A 202 -15.17 -16.99 19.81
CA TYR A 202 -14.29 -17.96 20.44
C TYR A 202 -14.72 -18.19 21.91
N PRO A 203 -15.84 -18.89 22.15
CA PRO A 203 -16.39 -19.06 23.50
C PRO A 203 -15.45 -19.80 24.46
N ASP A 204 -14.60 -20.69 23.93
CA ASP A 204 -13.62 -21.48 24.70
C ASP A 204 -12.26 -20.78 24.85
N ALA A 205 -12.17 -19.50 24.48
CA ALA A 205 -10.94 -18.74 24.59
C ALA A 205 -10.63 -18.39 26.05
N THR A 206 -9.41 -18.70 26.46
CA THR A 206 -8.80 -18.38 27.74
C THR A 206 -7.49 -17.63 27.47
N SER A 207 -6.90 -17.00 28.49
CA SER A 207 -5.59 -16.33 28.33
C SER A 207 -4.48 -17.28 27.84
N ALA A 208 -4.55 -18.57 28.16
CA ALA A 208 -3.55 -19.57 27.77
C ALA A 208 -3.65 -19.99 26.29
N ASN A 209 -4.87 -20.03 25.72
CA ASN A 209 -5.10 -20.52 24.35
C ASN A 209 -5.55 -19.41 23.38
N PHE A 210 -5.76 -18.17 23.84
CA PHE A 210 -6.26 -17.03 23.06
C PHE A 210 -5.55 -16.87 21.72
N TYR A 211 -4.21 -16.92 21.72
CA TYR A 211 -3.42 -16.73 20.50
C TYR A 211 -3.66 -17.83 19.46
N ASN A 212 -4.03 -19.05 19.85
CA ASN A 212 -4.33 -20.11 18.89
C ASN A 212 -5.59 -19.80 18.10
N TYR A 213 -6.63 -19.28 18.76
CA TYR A 213 -7.84 -18.81 18.09
C TYR A 213 -7.56 -17.51 17.33
N TYR A 214 -7.06 -16.50 18.04
CA TYR A 214 -6.94 -15.16 17.51
C TYR A 214 -5.98 -15.07 16.31
N ILE A 215 -4.81 -15.72 16.35
CA ILE A 215 -3.85 -15.62 15.25
C ILE A 215 -4.31 -16.41 14.03
N PHE A 216 -4.75 -17.65 14.19
CA PHE A 216 -5.05 -18.54 13.07
C PHE A 216 -6.46 -18.35 12.50
N LEU A 217 -7.44 -17.98 13.34
CA LEU A 217 -8.84 -17.79 12.91
C LEU A 217 -9.21 -16.32 12.75
N GLY A 218 -8.48 -15.40 13.41
CA GLY A 218 -8.68 -13.97 13.29
C GLY A 218 -7.67 -13.32 12.35
N VAL A 219 -6.44 -13.13 12.84
CA VAL A 219 -5.40 -12.31 12.21
C VAL A 219 -5.01 -12.81 10.82
N LEU A 220 -4.68 -14.10 10.67
CA LEU A 220 -4.24 -14.67 9.39
C LEU A 220 -5.31 -14.54 8.29
N PRO A 221 -6.54 -15.07 8.45
CA PRO A 221 -7.56 -14.99 7.40
C PRO A 221 -8.00 -13.55 7.15
N PHE A 222 -8.11 -12.71 8.19
CA PHE A 222 -8.45 -11.30 8.02
C PHE A 222 -7.40 -10.53 7.21
N ASN A 223 -6.11 -10.69 7.55
CA ASN A 223 -5.05 -9.96 6.86
C ASN A 223 -4.85 -10.46 5.43
N LEU A 224 -5.04 -11.76 5.17
CA LEU A 224 -5.10 -12.26 3.81
C LEU A 224 -6.25 -11.62 3.04
N LEU A 225 -7.47 -11.61 3.59
CA LEU A 225 -8.64 -11.04 2.95
C LEU A 225 -8.44 -9.55 2.61
N ARG A 226 -8.04 -8.73 3.60
CA ARG A 226 -7.84 -7.29 3.39
C ARG A 226 -6.76 -7.01 2.35
N CYS A 227 -5.64 -7.72 2.41
CA CYS A 227 -4.53 -7.51 1.49
C CYS A 227 -4.86 -8.00 0.08
N LEU A 228 -5.59 -9.11 -0.06
CA LEU A 228 -6.03 -9.62 -1.37
C LEU A 228 -7.02 -8.67 -2.04
N ILE A 229 -7.98 -8.12 -1.29
CA ILE A 229 -8.91 -7.12 -1.81
C ILE A 229 -8.13 -5.89 -2.29
N CYS A 230 -7.27 -5.34 -1.44
CA CYS A 230 -6.45 -4.18 -1.79
C CYS A 230 -5.51 -4.45 -2.96
N ALA A 231 -4.86 -5.61 -3.01
CA ALA A 231 -4.01 -6.04 -4.11
C ALA A 231 -4.78 -6.16 -5.42
N THR A 232 -5.97 -6.76 -5.38
CA THR A 232 -6.82 -6.92 -6.56
C THR A 232 -7.22 -5.57 -7.13
N VAL A 233 -7.72 -4.66 -6.28
CA VAL A 233 -8.08 -3.31 -6.70
C VAL A 233 -6.85 -2.56 -7.23
N THR A 234 -5.69 -2.70 -6.58
CA THR A 234 -4.43 -2.11 -7.06
C THR A 234 -4.06 -2.63 -8.43
N PHE A 235 -4.12 -3.95 -8.66
CA PHE A 235 -3.73 -4.58 -9.92
C PHE A 235 -4.52 -4.04 -11.12
N PHE A 236 -5.82 -3.76 -10.94
CA PHE A 236 -6.65 -3.20 -12.01
C PHE A 236 -6.49 -1.69 -12.19
N THR A 237 -6.12 -0.96 -11.14
CA THR A 237 -6.08 0.52 -11.16
C THR A 237 -4.68 1.10 -11.40
N TYR A 238 -3.60 0.39 -11.04
CA TYR A 238 -2.26 0.97 -10.99
C TYR A 238 -1.78 1.53 -12.34
N LYS A 239 -2.09 0.87 -13.47
CA LYS A 239 -1.66 1.36 -14.79
C LYS A 239 -2.36 2.67 -15.15
N SER A 240 -3.66 2.79 -14.91
CA SER A 240 -4.42 4.00 -15.23
C SER A 240 -3.93 5.18 -14.40
N THR A 241 -3.70 4.97 -13.11
CA THR A 241 -3.28 6.03 -12.18
C THR A 241 -1.79 6.36 -12.32
N SER A 242 -0.93 5.39 -12.65
CA SER A 242 0.50 5.61 -12.90
C SER A 242 0.72 6.59 -14.06
N LYS A 243 -0.10 6.56 -15.12
CA LYS A 243 -0.02 7.55 -16.22
C LYS A 243 -0.16 8.99 -15.73
N LEU A 244 -1.09 9.22 -14.80
CA LEU A 244 -1.37 10.55 -14.22
C LEU A 244 -0.25 11.01 -13.28
N LEU A 245 0.35 10.08 -12.54
CA LEU A 245 1.41 10.37 -11.57
C LEU A 245 2.80 10.59 -12.19
N HIS A 246 3.00 10.27 -13.47
CA HIS A 246 4.28 10.44 -14.15
C HIS A 246 4.39 11.71 -15.03
N TYR A 247 3.30 12.46 -15.21
CA TYR A 247 3.33 13.81 -15.78
C TYR A 247 3.94 14.83 -14.79
#